data_AF-A0A182XYD0-F1
#
_entry.id   AF-A0A182XYD0-F1
#
_cell.length_a   1.000
_cell.length_b   1.000
_cell.length_c   1.000
_cell.angle_alpha   90.00
_cell.angle_beta   90.00
_cell.angle_gamma   90.00
#
_symmetry.space_group_name_H-M   'P 1'
#
loop_
_entity.id
_entity.type
_entity.pdbx_description
1 polymer ?
#
loop_
_entity_poly.entity_id
_entity_poly.type
_entity_poly.pdbx_seq_one_letter_code
_entity_poly.pdbx_strand_id
1 'polypeptide(L)'
;MAPEPVPTTNGSSDTTSGTTSSGSTTLLKQVHRMLTPPADLLEWKDMPQHLQFNPYVLTGYRPLQGVKGCLSSLFYVHNETINILTHGIPIVYILATVPAMMPWEKDYRFLSWCHLVGSVAPWCGSFVYHLFMNLENGEGIYYRLLQLDMLGIWISQSFGALPMVTATVYCLNFPLKWLLIISYSLLCIWGLFKAMTASSPWQRRLCFLLPFSMRIMLTLLRISKLGGGNPTSLTHVFLQDAVSAVGGVIGAMHIPEKWFPGSVDIYLNSHNIMHVLVVVAVYSMHQMHLNQMVRGDTRRLPAASIGSYQRRYSSDLKKKQPRVVAVKSVEGSELLQNVLQKNKQLLQEKRDVLVRDIRERKDKVKERVEEVIERENVATVPNLLCIGRIVASPYLGYVIVQGEFRLAMGMLIVAGLTDLADGLIARHWPSQASRLGSFLDPMADKVLVGSLVIAMSYIDLLPLWLTAMILFRDVFLIGAGFVIRYISLPQPRTLSRYFDVTHATAQLAPTFVSKLNTAVQLVAVAATLGAPIFNYVDHAYLHGLWYLTGFTTVAAAVSYLTNKDTYKILRKKS
;
A
#
# COMPACT_ATOMS: atom_id res chain seq x y z
N MET A 1 -17.82 76.58 -0.89
CA MET A 1 -18.38 77.21 -2.11
C MET A 1 -17.83 76.42 -3.28
N ALA A 2 -18.62 75.50 -3.85
CA ALA A 2 -18.26 74.91 -5.13
C ALA A 2 -18.32 76.01 -6.21
N PRO A 3 -17.48 75.93 -7.24
CA PRO A 3 -18.06 75.71 -8.55
C PRO A 3 -17.26 74.72 -9.41
N GLU A 4 -18.01 73.79 -9.99
CA GLU A 4 -17.85 73.25 -11.35
C GLU A 4 -18.50 74.24 -12.36
N PRO A 5 -18.54 74.07 -13.71
CA PRO A 5 -17.81 73.16 -14.65
C PRO A 5 -17.52 73.75 -16.08
N VAL A 6 -16.96 72.88 -16.98
CA VAL A 6 -17.06 72.75 -18.49
C VAL A 6 -16.55 73.85 -19.47
N PRO A 7 -16.44 73.61 -20.83
CA PRO A 7 -16.03 72.44 -21.66
C PRO A 7 -15.22 72.79 -22.97
N THR A 8 -14.95 71.74 -23.80
CA THR A 8 -14.82 71.72 -25.31
C THR A 8 -13.58 72.36 -25.99
N THR A 9 -12.97 71.89 -27.09
CA THR A 9 -13.21 70.79 -28.08
C THR A 9 -11.98 70.66 -29.02
N ASN A 10 -11.74 69.43 -29.46
CA ASN A 10 -11.30 68.93 -30.79
C ASN A 10 -10.29 69.70 -31.68
N GLY A 11 -9.25 68.98 -32.12
CA GLY A 11 -8.42 69.34 -33.27
C GLY A 11 -7.26 68.38 -33.50
N SER A 12 -7.56 67.23 -34.12
CA SER A 12 -6.68 66.14 -34.52
C SER A 12 -5.50 66.54 -35.42
N SER A 13 -4.32 65.97 -35.17
CA SER A 13 -3.49 65.41 -36.24
C SER A 13 -2.71 64.19 -35.71
N ASP A 14 -3.08 63.04 -36.24
CA ASP A 14 -2.46 61.74 -36.01
C ASP A 14 -1.04 61.69 -36.57
N THR A 15 -0.14 61.07 -35.82
CA THR A 15 0.93 60.23 -36.40
C THR A 15 1.28 59.11 -35.41
N THR A 16 0.50 58.04 -35.53
CA THR A 16 0.89 56.62 -35.43
C THR A 16 2.27 56.28 -34.85
N SER A 17 2.27 55.71 -33.64
CA SER A 17 3.12 54.56 -33.30
C SER A 17 2.34 53.62 -32.39
N GLY A 18 1.82 52.53 -32.97
CA GLY A 18 0.97 51.56 -32.31
C GLY A 18 1.71 50.60 -31.39
N THR A 19 1.10 50.40 -30.22
CA THR A 19 0.76 49.10 -29.60
C THR A 19 1.75 47.93 -29.65
N THR A 20 2.20 47.49 -28.47
CA THR A 20 2.02 46.11 -27.95
C THR A 20 2.45 45.99 -26.49
N SER A 21 1.57 46.24 -25.51
CA SER A 21 1.82 45.79 -24.11
C SER A 21 0.57 45.54 -23.24
N SER A 22 -0.65 45.71 -23.77
CA SER A 22 -1.89 45.56 -22.99
C SER A 22 -2.43 44.11 -22.91
N GLY A 23 -1.84 43.15 -23.63
CA GLY A 23 -2.35 41.76 -23.69
C GLY A 23 -1.97 40.90 -22.50
N SER A 24 -0.69 40.90 -22.10
CA SER A 24 -0.16 39.99 -21.08
C SER A 24 -0.68 40.29 -19.67
N THR A 25 -0.89 41.55 -19.32
CA THR A 25 -1.44 41.96 -18.01
C THR A 25 -2.90 41.57 -17.85
N THR A 26 -3.66 41.49 -18.95
CA THR A 26 -5.08 41.12 -18.91
C THR A 26 -5.22 39.62 -18.75
N LEU A 27 -4.43 38.83 -19.49
CA LEU A 27 -4.42 37.37 -19.38
C LEU A 27 -3.89 36.89 -18.03
N LEU A 28 -2.83 37.52 -17.50
CA LEU A 28 -2.33 37.24 -16.15
C LEU A 28 -3.33 37.62 -15.07
N LYS A 29 -4.05 38.75 -15.21
CA LYS A 29 -5.14 39.10 -14.29
C LYS A 29 -6.32 38.14 -14.40
N GLN A 30 -6.64 37.64 -15.60
CA GLN A 30 -7.71 36.67 -15.83
C GLN A 30 -7.35 35.30 -15.26
N VAL A 31 -6.11 34.85 -15.47
CA VAL A 31 -5.52 33.64 -14.88
C VAL A 31 -5.47 33.77 -13.36
N HIS A 32 -5.02 34.91 -12.83
CA HIS A 32 -5.02 35.16 -11.39
C HIS A 32 -6.43 35.14 -10.79
N ARG A 33 -7.43 35.72 -11.49
CA ARG A 33 -8.84 35.73 -11.07
C ARG A 33 -9.50 34.35 -11.16
N MET A 34 -9.06 33.49 -12.10
CA MET A 34 -9.43 32.07 -12.15
C MET A 34 -8.75 31.25 -11.03
N LEU A 35 -7.52 31.62 -10.64
CA LEU A 35 -6.76 30.92 -9.60
C LEU A 35 -7.12 31.36 -8.18
N THR A 36 -7.70 32.55 -7.99
CA THR A 36 -8.22 32.99 -6.69
C THR A 36 -9.54 32.28 -6.39
N PRO A 37 -9.66 31.56 -5.26
CA PRO A 37 -10.92 30.94 -4.88
C PRO A 37 -12.03 32.01 -4.76
N PRO A 38 -13.28 31.70 -5.15
CA PRO A 38 -14.40 32.57 -4.82
C PRO A 38 -14.48 32.73 -3.29
N ALA A 39 -15.05 33.84 -2.81
CA ALA A 39 -15.23 34.14 -1.38
C ALA A 39 -16.12 33.12 -0.62
N ASP A 40 -16.54 32.04 -1.29
CA ASP A 40 -17.57 31.08 -0.88
C ASP A 40 -17.00 29.67 -0.58
N LEU A 41 -15.67 29.47 -0.49
CA LEU A 41 -15.12 28.20 0.00
C LEU A 41 -15.35 28.07 1.50
N LEU A 42 -15.77 26.87 1.91
CA LEU A 42 -16.17 26.56 3.29
C LEU A 42 -15.02 25.92 4.07
N GLU A 43 -15.11 26.04 5.40
CA GLU A 43 -14.31 25.26 6.33
C GLU A 43 -14.93 23.87 6.54
N TRP A 44 -14.11 22.92 6.98
CA TRP A 44 -14.54 21.54 7.27
C TRP A 44 -15.76 21.47 8.20
N LYS A 45 -15.82 22.38 9.19
CA LYS A 45 -16.89 22.42 10.20
C LYS A 45 -18.25 22.82 9.62
N ASP A 46 -18.24 23.61 8.55
CA ASP A 46 -19.45 24.15 7.92
C ASP A 46 -20.03 23.21 6.86
N MET A 47 -19.30 22.14 6.52
CA MET A 47 -19.72 21.15 5.54
C MET A 47 -20.82 20.23 6.10
N PRO A 48 -21.74 19.72 5.26
CA PRO A 48 -22.66 18.66 5.66
C PRO A 48 -21.93 17.40 6.15
N GLN A 49 -22.49 16.69 7.14
CA GLN A 49 -21.84 15.53 7.78
C GLN A 49 -21.34 14.45 6.80
N HIS A 50 -22.07 14.18 5.71
CA HIS A 50 -21.67 13.18 4.72
C HIS A 50 -20.44 13.58 3.87
N LEU A 51 -20.07 14.86 3.87
CA LEU A 51 -18.86 15.40 3.21
C LEU A 51 -17.70 15.65 4.21
N GLN A 52 -17.92 15.47 5.52
CA GLN A 52 -16.91 15.62 6.56
C GLN A 52 -16.10 14.33 6.77
N PHE A 53 -15.37 13.86 5.75
CA PHE A 53 -14.66 12.57 5.81
C PHE A 53 -13.19 12.65 6.27
N ASN A 54 -12.52 13.80 6.12
CA ASN A 54 -11.12 13.99 6.52
C ASN A 54 -10.99 15.19 7.49
N PRO A 55 -10.81 14.96 8.81
CA PRO A 55 -10.78 16.04 9.80
C PRO A 55 -9.48 16.86 9.80
N TYR A 56 -8.48 16.47 9.00
CA TYR A 56 -7.18 17.15 8.94
C TYR A 56 -7.06 18.14 7.78
N VAL A 57 -7.98 18.07 6.81
CA VAL A 57 -8.15 19.09 5.76
C VAL A 57 -9.15 20.10 6.28
N LEU A 58 -8.72 21.33 6.54
CA LEU A 58 -9.51 22.29 7.33
C LEU A 58 -10.28 23.28 6.45
N THR A 59 -9.75 23.61 5.29
CA THR A 59 -10.24 24.69 4.43
C THR A 59 -10.33 24.24 2.97
N GLY A 60 -10.95 25.09 2.14
CA GLY A 60 -10.96 24.90 0.69
C GLY A 60 -12.09 24.00 0.17
N TYR A 61 -13.11 23.72 0.98
CA TYR A 61 -14.25 22.91 0.57
C TYR A 61 -15.23 23.70 -0.29
N ARG A 62 -15.79 23.07 -1.32
CA ARG A 62 -16.85 23.68 -2.14
C ARG A 62 -18.19 23.66 -1.40
N PRO A 63 -19.02 24.71 -1.51
CA PRO A 63 -20.39 24.68 -1.01
C PRO A 63 -21.25 23.70 -1.81
N LEU A 64 -22.46 23.42 -1.33
CA LEU A 64 -23.45 22.67 -2.10
C LEU A 64 -23.89 23.49 -3.32
N GLN A 65 -23.90 22.87 -4.50
CA GLN A 65 -24.16 23.56 -5.76
C GLN A 65 -24.97 22.67 -6.72
N GLY A 66 -25.68 23.29 -7.66
CA GLY A 66 -26.27 22.57 -8.79
C GLY A 66 -25.21 22.07 -9.79
N VAL A 67 -25.66 21.33 -10.82
CA VAL A 67 -24.78 20.73 -11.86
C VAL A 67 -23.89 21.78 -12.54
N LYS A 68 -24.44 22.95 -12.87
CA LYS A 68 -23.70 24.05 -13.51
C LYS A 68 -22.59 24.60 -12.59
N GLY A 69 -22.83 24.68 -11.28
CA GLY A 69 -21.83 25.09 -10.30
C GLY A 69 -20.69 24.08 -10.20
N CYS A 70 -21.03 22.79 -10.10
CA CYS A 70 -20.04 21.71 -10.12
C CYS A 70 -19.15 21.77 -11.37
N LEU A 71 -19.72 21.96 -12.56
CA LEU A 71 -18.95 22.13 -13.79
C LEU A 71 -18.08 23.40 -13.79
N SER A 72 -18.59 24.50 -13.24
CA SER A 72 -17.83 25.74 -13.08
C SER A 72 -16.64 25.57 -12.12
N SER A 73 -16.67 24.59 -11.21
CA SER A 73 -15.57 24.33 -10.27
C SER A 73 -14.26 23.88 -10.92
N LEU A 74 -14.32 23.42 -12.18
CA LEU A 74 -13.12 23.12 -12.97
C LEU A 74 -12.25 24.36 -13.25
N PHE A 75 -12.80 25.57 -13.10
CA PHE A 75 -12.12 26.82 -13.43
C PHE A 75 -11.65 27.61 -12.21
N TYR A 76 -11.73 27.05 -10.99
CA TYR A 76 -11.15 27.65 -9.78
C TYR A 76 -10.54 26.59 -8.86
N VAL A 77 -9.67 27.04 -7.94
CA VAL A 77 -8.91 26.14 -7.06
C VAL A 77 -9.70 25.84 -5.78
N HIS A 78 -9.76 24.56 -5.42
CA HIS A 78 -10.40 24.02 -4.22
C HIS A 78 -9.72 22.70 -3.82
N ASN A 79 -10.09 22.14 -2.66
CA ASN A 79 -9.47 20.93 -2.11
C ASN A 79 -9.56 19.69 -3.02
N GLU A 80 -10.64 19.58 -3.81
CA GLU A 80 -10.84 18.50 -4.78
C GLU A 80 -10.18 18.73 -6.17
N THR A 81 -9.56 19.89 -6.43
CA THR A 81 -9.07 20.24 -7.78
C THR A 81 -8.02 19.24 -8.27
N ILE A 82 -7.04 18.89 -7.42
CA ILE A 82 -5.99 17.95 -7.79
C ILE A 82 -6.57 16.56 -8.07
N ASN A 83 -7.50 16.08 -7.24
CA ASN A 83 -8.18 14.77 -7.43
C ASN A 83 -8.89 14.68 -8.78
N ILE A 84 -9.57 15.76 -9.18
CA ILE A 84 -10.25 15.83 -10.48
C ILE A 84 -9.22 15.79 -11.63
N LEU A 85 -8.16 16.60 -11.55
CA LEU A 85 -7.17 16.70 -12.62
C LEU A 85 -6.35 15.42 -12.78
N THR A 86 -5.91 14.81 -11.67
CA THR A 86 -5.09 13.60 -11.67
C THR A 86 -5.76 12.43 -12.37
N HIS A 87 -7.09 12.33 -12.30
CA HIS A 87 -7.85 11.29 -12.98
C HIS A 87 -8.49 11.76 -14.30
N GLY A 88 -8.74 13.07 -14.49
CA GLY A 88 -9.25 13.61 -15.75
C GLY A 88 -8.24 13.52 -16.91
N ILE A 89 -6.98 13.86 -16.67
CA ILE A 89 -5.92 13.88 -17.71
C ILE A 89 -5.66 12.47 -18.28
N PRO A 90 -5.51 11.40 -17.46
CA PRO A 90 -5.30 10.04 -17.96
C PRO A 90 -6.42 9.51 -18.86
N ILE A 91 -7.68 9.94 -18.68
CA ILE A 91 -8.82 9.50 -19.53
C ILE A 91 -8.52 9.80 -21.00
N VAL A 92 -8.14 11.05 -21.28
CA VAL A 92 -7.85 11.51 -22.64
C VAL A 92 -6.65 10.74 -23.21
N TYR A 93 -5.58 10.62 -22.42
CA TYR A 93 -4.36 9.92 -22.83
C TYR A 93 -4.64 8.44 -23.18
N ILE A 94 -5.35 7.72 -22.31
CA ILE A 94 -5.61 6.30 -22.49
C ILE A 94 -6.53 6.05 -23.68
N LEU A 95 -7.60 6.83 -23.82
CA LEU A 95 -8.53 6.68 -24.95
C LEU A 95 -7.87 7.01 -26.29
N ALA A 96 -6.91 7.94 -26.32
CA ALA A 96 -6.18 8.29 -27.53
C ALA A 96 -5.08 7.28 -27.90
N THR A 97 -4.36 6.73 -26.92
CA THR A 97 -3.13 5.94 -27.16
C THR A 97 -3.33 4.44 -27.06
N VAL A 98 -4.04 3.96 -26.03
CA VAL A 98 -4.12 2.53 -25.74
C VAL A 98 -4.77 1.75 -26.88
N PRO A 99 -5.90 2.16 -27.49
CA PRO A 99 -6.46 1.42 -28.61
C PRO A 99 -5.50 1.19 -29.77
N ALA A 100 -4.58 2.11 -30.05
CA ALA A 100 -3.59 1.97 -31.12
C ALA A 100 -2.46 0.99 -30.77
N MET A 101 -2.17 0.78 -29.49
CA MET A 101 -1.06 -0.07 -29.02
C MET A 101 -1.48 -1.52 -28.73
N MET A 102 -2.79 -1.82 -28.73
CA MET A 102 -3.32 -3.11 -28.32
C MET A 102 -3.41 -4.13 -29.47
N PRO A 103 -3.08 -5.41 -29.24
CA PRO A 103 -3.31 -6.45 -30.23
C PRO A 103 -4.80 -6.78 -30.32
N TRP A 104 -5.39 -6.54 -31.49
CA TRP A 104 -6.83 -6.76 -31.76
C TRP A 104 -7.14 -8.08 -32.47
N GLU A 105 -6.15 -8.97 -32.56
CA GLU A 105 -6.27 -10.29 -33.18
C GLU A 105 -7.26 -11.19 -32.43
N LYS A 106 -7.87 -12.15 -33.13
CA LYS A 106 -8.98 -12.98 -32.60
C LYS A 106 -8.64 -13.67 -31.28
N ASP A 107 -7.40 -14.14 -31.12
CA ASP A 107 -6.99 -14.92 -29.94
C ASP A 107 -6.82 -14.06 -28.68
N TYR A 108 -6.53 -12.76 -28.84
CA TYR A 108 -6.25 -11.84 -27.73
C TYR A 108 -7.31 -10.74 -27.56
N ARG A 109 -8.24 -10.60 -28.51
CA ARG A 109 -9.25 -9.52 -28.58
C ARG A 109 -10.03 -9.33 -27.28
N PHE A 110 -10.42 -10.43 -26.62
CA PHE A 110 -11.13 -10.35 -25.35
C PHE A 110 -10.27 -9.73 -24.25
N LEU A 111 -9.03 -10.20 -24.09
CA LEU A 111 -8.08 -9.68 -23.10
C LEU A 111 -7.73 -8.21 -23.37
N SER A 112 -7.66 -7.81 -24.64
CA SER A 112 -7.42 -6.42 -25.02
C SER A 112 -8.57 -5.49 -24.62
N TRP A 113 -9.82 -5.94 -24.77
CA TRP A 113 -10.98 -5.21 -24.26
C TRP A 113 -11.01 -5.15 -22.74
N CYS A 114 -10.72 -6.27 -22.06
CA CYS A 114 -10.62 -6.30 -20.60
C CYS A 114 -9.58 -5.31 -20.09
N HIS A 115 -8.43 -5.21 -20.76
CA HIS A 115 -7.37 -4.26 -20.43
C HIS A 115 -7.79 -2.80 -20.66
N LEU A 116 -8.38 -2.49 -21.81
CA LEU A 116 -8.81 -1.13 -22.14
C LEU A 116 -9.87 -0.63 -21.14
N VAL A 117 -10.90 -1.44 -20.91
CA VAL A 117 -11.98 -1.13 -19.96
C VAL A 117 -11.43 -1.03 -18.53
N GLY A 118 -10.59 -1.99 -18.13
CA GLY A 118 -9.92 -1.98 -16.83
C GLY A 118 -8.98 -0.79 -16.60
N SER A 119 -8.38 -0.26 -17.68
CA SER A 119 -7.48 0.88 -17.61
C SER A 119 -8.22 2.21 -17.55
N VAL A 120 -9.41 2.34 -18.15
CA VAL A 120 -10.17 3.61 -18.22
C VAL A 120 -11.15 3.77 -17.06
N ALA A 121 -11.79 2.68 -16.63
CA ALA A 121 -12.87 2.70 -15.64
C ALA A 121 -12.56 3.41 -14.30
N PRO A 122 -11.39 3.22 -13.65
CA PRO A 122 -11.12 3.88 -12.36
C PRO A 122 -11.11 5.41 -12.49
N TRP A 123 -10.61 5.93 -13.62
CA TRP A 123 -10.58 7.37 -13.85
C TRP A 123 -11.96 7.96 -14.07
N CYS A 124 -12.78 7.30 -14.88
CA CYS A 124 -14.13 7.77 -15.15
C CYS A 124 -14.99 7.81 -13.88
N GLY A 125 -14.95 6.74 -13.08
CA GLY A 125 -15.69 6.68 -11.82
C GLY A 125 -15.24 7.78 -10.85
N SER A 126 -13.94 7.93 -10.70
CA SER A 126 -13.35 8.88 -9.77
C SER A 126 -13.53 10.34 -10.19
N PHE A 127 -13.31 10.66 -11.47
CA PHE A 127 -13.53 11.99 -12.02
C PHE A 127 -14.97 12.44 -11.83
N VAL A 128 -15.95 11.57 -12.16
CA VAL A 128 -17.37 11.88 -12.00
C VAL A 128 -17.73 12.07 -10.52
N TYR A 129 -17.21 11.23 -9.63
CA TYR A 129 -17.43 11.38 -8.19
C TYR A 129 -16.89 12.71 -7.68
N HIS A 130 -15.60 13.00 -7.87
CA HIS A 130 -14.98 14.21 -7.33
C HIS A 130 -15.52 15.49 -7.97
N LEU A 131 -15.99 15.44 -9.22
CA LEU A 131 -16.63 16.61 -9.85
C LEU A 131 -18.01 16.90 -9.27
N PHE A 132 -18.82 15.87 -8.98
CA PHE A 132 -20.24 16.01 -8.64
C PHE A 132 -20.60 15.67 -7.19
N MET A 133 -19.64 15.38 -6.31
CA MET A 133 -19.90 15.04 -4.90
C MET A 133 -20.60 16.15 -4.10
N ASN A 134 -20.51 17.42 -4.54
CA ASN A 134 -21.12 18.59 -3.90
C ASN A 134 -22.52 18.94 -4.45
N LEU A 135 -23.17 18.04 -5.19
CA LEU A 135 -24.50 18.29 -5.73
C LEU A 135 -25.54 18.53 -4.62
N GLU A 136 -26.37 19.56 -4.79
CA GLU A 136 -27.42 19.96 -3.84
C GLU A 136 -28.51 18.90 -3.58
N ASN A 137 -28.66 17.91 -4.48
CA ASN A 137 -29.70 16.88 -4.46
C ASN A 137 -29.50 15.75 -3.41
N GLY A 138 -28.85 16.05 -2.29
CA GLY A 138 -28.82 15.23 -1.07
C GLY A 138 -27.82 14.07 -1.02
N GLU A 139 -27.61 13.56 0.20
CA GLU A 139 -26.66 12.51 0.59
C GLU A 139 -26.77 11.21 -0.24
N GLY A 140 -27.96 10.90 -0.78
CA GLY A 140 -28.19 9.70 -1.60
C GLY A 140 -27.41 9.69 -2.92
N ILE A 141 -27.27 10.84 -3.60
CA ILE A 141 -26.49 10.94 -4.84
C ILE A 141 -25.01 10.82 -4.54
N TYR A 142 -24.54 11.44 -3.45
CA TYR A 142 -23.17 11.32 -2.97
C TYR A 142 -22.76 9.84 -2.82
N TYR A 143 -23.57 9.01 -2.15
CA TYR A 143 -23.25 7.59 -2.01
C TYR A 143 -23.30 6.81 -3.32
N ARG A 144 -24.20 7.15 -4.26
CA ARG A 144 -24.22 6.52 -5.59
C ARG A 144 -22.99 6.87 -6.42
N LEU A 145 -22.54 8.13 -6.35
CA LEU A 145 -21.31 8.59 -7.00
C LEU A 145 -20.10 7.91 -6.35
N LEU A 146 -20.08 7.75 -5.02
CA LEU A 146 -19.03 7.02 -4.32
C LEU A 146 -19.02 5.52 -4.71
N GLN A 147 -20.18 4.90 -4.88
CA GLN A 147 -20.29 3.53 -5.41
C GLN A 147 -19.75 3.45 -6.85
N LEU A 148 -19.99 4.46 -7.68
CA LEU A 148 -19.45 4.52 -9.04
C LEU A 148 -17.90 4.61 -9.05
N ASP A 149 -17.31 5.39 -8.16
CA ASP A 149 -15.85 5.45 -7.98
C ASP A 149 -15.28 4.07 -7.58
N MET A 150 -15.89 3.43 -6.58
CA MET A 150 -15.50 2.08 -6.15
C MET A 150 -15.70 1.03 -7.25
N LEU A 151 -16.75 1.17 -8.07
CA LEU A 151 -16.98 0.31 -9.23
C LEU A 151 -15.85 0.46 -10.26
N GLY A 152 -15.37 1.68 -10.49
CA GLY A 152 -14.22 1.93 -11.37
C GLY A 152 -12.96 1.18 -10.93
N ILE A 153 -12.63 1.25 -9.64
CA ILE A 153 -11.52 0.48 -9.04
C ILE A 153 -11.75 -1.03 -9.21
N TRP A 154 -12.98 -1.50 -8.95
CA TRP A 154 -13.31 -2.91 -9.11
C TRP A 154 -13.16 -3.39 -10.55
N ILE A 155 -13.59 -2.61 -11.55
CA ILE A 155 -13.43 -2.97 -12.98
C ILE A 155 -11.95 -3.11 -13.34
N SER A 156 -11.10 -2.21 -12.84
CA SER A 156 -9.65 -2.30 -13.02
C SER A 156 -9.07 -3.55 -12.38
N GLN A 157 -9.46 -3.83 -11.13
CA GLN A 157 -8.98 -4.99 -10.39
C GLN A 157 -9.51 -6.32 -10.94
N SER A 158 -10.68 -6.35 -11.55
CA SER A 158 -11.25 -7.57 -12.13
C SER A 158 -10.82 -7.78 -13.58
N PHE A 159 -11.41 -7.01 -14.50
CA PHE A 159 -11.15 -7.11 -15.93
C PHE A 159 -9.73 -6.66 -16.29
N GLY A 160 -9.23 -5.56 -15.71
CA GLY A 160 -7.88 -5.07 -15.98
C GLY A 160 -6.77 -6.03 -15.54
N ALA A 161 -6.99 -6.79 -14.46
CA ALA A 161 -6.04 -7.79 -13.99
C ALA A 161 -6.12 -9.13 -14.74
N LEU A 162 -7.22 -9.41 -15.45
CA LEU A 162 -7.45 -10.72 -16.10
C LEU A 162 -6.37 -11.13 -17.11
N PRO A 163 -5.78 -10.23 -17.92
CA PRO A 163 -4.62 -10.55 -18.75
C PRO A 163 -3.42 -11.04 -17.95
N MET A 164 -3.13 -10.40 -16.81
CA MET A 164 -2.03 -10.80 -15.92
C MET A 164 -2.28 -12.18 -15.32
N VAL A 165 -3.49 -12.42 -14.81
CA VAL A 165 -3.89 -13.71 -14.22
C VAL A 165 -3.72 -14.81 -15.27
N THR A 166 -4.25 -14.59 -16.47
CA THR A 166 -4.23 -15.56 -17.57
C THR A 166 -2.82 -15.86 -18.06
N ALA A 167 -1.95 -14.85 -18.16
CA ALA A 167 -0.54 -15.02 -18.52
C ALA A 167 0.22 -15.83 -17.45
N THR A 168 -0.05 -15.57 -16.18
CA THR A 168 0.60 -16.24 -15.05
C THR A 168 0.27 -17.73 -15.01
N VAL A 169 -0.99 -18.09 -15.22
CA VAL A 169 -1.44 -19.50 -15.15
C VAL A 169 -1.32 -20.25 -16.48
N TYR A 170 -0.75 -19.62 -17.50
CA TYR A 170 -0.74 -20.16 -18.86
C TYR A 170 -0.04 -21.53 -18.96
N CYS A 171 1.08 -21.68 -18.25
CA CYS A 171 1.89 -22.90 -18.25
C CYS A 171 1.36 -24.01 -17.33
N LEU A 172 0.29 -23.75 -16.57
CA LEU A 172 -0.27 -24.73 -15.66
C LEU A 172 -1.20 -25.71 -16.40
N ASN A 173 -1.33 -26.91 -15.84
CA ASN A 173 -2.27 -27.92 -16.32
C ASN A 173 -3.69 -27.36 -16.35
N PHE A 174 -4.48 -27.80 -17.34
CA PHE A 174 -5.86 -27.36 -17.59
C PHE A 174 -6.74 -27.22 -16.33
N PRO A 175 -6.85 -28.23 -15.44
CA PRO A 175 -7.73 -28.10 -14.26
C PRO A 175 -7.25 -27.02 -13.28
N LEU A 176 -5.94 -26.91 -13.06
CA LEU A 176 -5.37 -25.94 -12.13
C LEU A 176 -5.46 -24.51 -12.68
N LYS A 177 -5.23 -24.35 -13.99
CA LYS A 177 -5.40 -23.08 -14.70
C LYS A 177 -6.80 -22.50 -14.49
N TRP A 178 -7.84 -23.29 -14.78
CA TRP A 178 -9.22 -22.83 -14.65
C TRP A 178 -9.65 -22.68 -13.19
N LEU A 179 -9.15 -23.52 -12.28
CA LEU A 179 -9.40 -23.35 -10.84
C LEU A 179 -8.93 -21.98 -10.34
N LEU A 180 -7.72 -21.54 -10.73
CA LEU A 180 -7.17 -20.24 -10.31
C LEU A 180 -7.89 -19.05 -10.95
N ILE A 181 -8.30 -19.15 -12.23
CA ILE A 181 -9.07 -18.09 -12.90
C ILE A 181 -10.47 -17.95 -12.28
N ILE A 182 -11.15 -19.08 -12.02
CA ILE A 182 -12.48 -19.09 -11.41
C ILE A 182 -12.41 -18.59 -9.97
N SER A 183 -11.44 -19.05 -9.17
CA SER A 183 -11.28 -18.58 -7.80
C SER A 183 -11.02 -17.08 -7.74
N TYR A 184 -10.16 -16.56 -8.62
CA TYR A 184 -9.93 -15.12 -8.74
C TYR A 184 -11.22 -14.36 -9.10
N SER A 185 -11.98 -14.85 -10.07
CA SER A 185 -13.24 -14.25 -10.50
C SER A 185 -14.29 -14.22 -9.38
N LEU A 186 -14.40 -15.30 -8.60
CA LEU A 186 -15.30 -15.38 -7.45
C LEU A 186 -14.90 -14.40 -6.34
N LEU A 187 -13.60 -14.26 -6.07
CA LEU A 187 -13.09 -13.27 -5.12
C LEU A 187 -13.39 -11.84 -5.59
N CYS A 188 -13.27 -11.58 -6.89
CA CYS A 188 -13.64 -10.28 -7.47
C CYS A 188 -15.15 -10.00 -7.31
N ILE A 189 -16.03 -10.97 -7.57
CA ILE A 189 -17.48 -10.83 -7.37
C ILE A 189 -17.80 -10.55 -5.90
N TRP A 190 -17.14 -11.27 -4.98
CA TRP A 190 -17.27 -11.01 -3.54
C TRP A 190 -16.82 -9.59 -3.18
N GLY A 191 -15.69 -9.13 -3.74
CA GLY A 191 -15.18 -7.78 -3.56
C GLY A 191 -16.15 -6.71 -4.05
N LEU A 192 -16.79 -6.92 -5.21
CA LEU A 192 -17.84 -6.03 -5.73
C LEU A 192 -19.03 -5.93 -4.77
N PHE A 193 -19.53 -7.07 -4.31
CA PHE A 193 -20.65 -7.10 -3.37
C PHE A 193 -20.31 -6.29 -2.10
N LYS A 194 -19.10 -6.47 -1.55
CA LYS A 194 -18.62 -5.70 -0.40
C LYS A 194 -18.46 -4.22 -0.71
N ALA A 195 -17.94 -3.86 -1.88
CA ALA A 195 -17.79 -2.46 -2.29
C ALA A 195 -19.15 -1.75 -2.40
N MET A 196 -20.17 -2.40 -2.96
CA MET A 196 -21.51 -1.82 -3.15
C MET A 196 -22.34 -1.73 -1.86
N THR A 197 -22.09 -2.62 -0.89
CA THR A 197 -22.85 -2.70 0.37
C THR A 197 -22.15 -2.07 1.57
N ALA A 198 -20.95 -1.53 1.40
CA ALA A 198 -20.14 -1.02 2.50
C ALA A 198 -20.74 0.25 3.13
N SER A 199 -21.11 0.14 4.41
CA SER A 199 -21.63 1.26 5.20
C SER A 199 -20.53 2.12 5.82
N SER A 200 -19.33 1.57 6.03
CA SER A 200 -18.22 2.29 6.65
C SER A 200 -17.02 2.48 5.72
N PRO A 201 -16.21 3.54 5.91
CA PRO A 201 -14.97 3.75 5.16
C PRO A 201 -14.01 2.56 5.26
N TRP A 202 -13.93 1.92 6.43
CA TRP A 202 -13.08 0.74 6.65
C TRP A 202 -13.54 -0.47 5.85
N GLN A 203 -14.86 -0.71 5.77
CA GLN A 203 -15.40 -1.78 4.93
C GLN A 203 -15.10 -1.54 3.45
N ARG A 204 -15.18 -0.28 2.99
CA ARG A 204 -14.81 0.11 1.62
C ARG A 204 -13.32 -0.15 1.35
N ARG A 205 -12.43 0.16 2.29
CA ARG A 205 -10.98 -0.09 2.15
C ARG A 205 -10.63 -1.59 2.14
N LEU A 206 -11.32 -2.41 2.93
CA LEU A 206 -11.04 -3.84 3.06
C LEU A 206 -11.66 -4.71 1.96
N CYS A 207 -12.58 -4.18 1.14
CA CYS A 207 -13.35 -4.99 0.17
C CYS A 207 -12.47 -5.65 -0.91
N PHE A 208 -11.31 -5.07 -1.22
CA PHE A 208 -10.38 -5.61 -2.22
C PHE A 208 -9.22 -6.45 -1.64
N LEU A 209 -9.17 -6.65 -0.32
CA LEU A 209 -8.06 -7.34 0.33
C LEU A 209 -7.90 -8.80 -0.14
N LEU A 210 -8.99 -9.53 -0.37
CA LEU A 210 -8.94 -10.91 -0.82
C LEU A 210 -8.51 -11.03 -2.30
N PRO A 211 -9.11 -10.30 -3.27
CA PRO A 211 -8.58 -10.24 -4.64
C PRO A 211 -7.11 -9.83 -4.68
N PHE A 212 -6.72 -8.84 -3.87
CA PHE A 212 -5.33 -8.39 -3.78
C PHE A 212 -4.40 -9.49 -3.26
N SER A 213 -4.76 -10.16 -2.17
CA SER A 213 -3.99 -11.30 -1.63
C SER A 213 -3.80 -12.40 -2.68
N MET A 214 -4.84 -12.71 -3.46
CA MET A 214 -4.75 -13.68 -4.56
C MET A 214 -3.76 -13.22 -5.65
N ARG A 215 -3.74 -11.94 -6.01
CA ARG A 215 -2.76 -11.38 -6.96
C ARG A 215 -1.32 -11.49 -6.44
N ILE A 216 -1.09 -11.27 -5.15
CA ILE A 216 0.23 -11.48 -4.55
C ILE A 216 0.63 -12.96 -4.66
N MET A 217 -0.28 -13.90 -4.38
CA MET A 217 -0.01 -15.33 -4.57
C MET A 217 0.29 -15.68 -6.04
N LEU A 218 -0.43 -15.11 -7.00
CA LEU A 218 -0.17 -15.27 -8.43
C LEU A 218 1.20 -14.67 -8.82
N THR A 219 1.58 -13.55 -8.23
CA THR A 219 2.91 -12.95 -8.45
C THR A 219 4.01 -13.87 -7.91
N LEU A 220 3.84 -14.47 -6.73
CA LEU A 220 4.77 -15.48 -6.20
C LEU A 220 4.84 -16.72 -7.09
N LEU A 221 3.70 -17.17 -7.61
CA LEU A 221 3.65 -18.27 -8.58
C LEU A 221 4.41 -17.90 -9.86
N ARG A 222 4.32 -16.65 -10.32
CA ARG A 222 5.03 -16.12 -11.48
C ARG A 222 6.54 -16.03 -11.28
N ILE A 223 6.99 -15.72 -10.07
CA ILE A 223 8.42 -15.75 -9.69
C ILE A 223 8.93 -17.19 -9.63
N SER A 224 8.06 -18.13 -9.25
CA SER A 224 8.40 -19.56 -9.25
C SER A 224 8.57 -20.10 -10.68
N LYS A 225 9.31 -21.20 -10.83
CA LYS A 225 9.46 -21.92 -12.11
C LYS A 225 8.16 -22.55 -12.63
N LEU A 226 7.06 -22.48 -11.87
CA LEU A 226 5.76 -23.07 -12.20
C LEU A 226 4.85 -22.09 -12.94
N GLY A 227 5.06 -20.77 -12.80
CA GLY A 227 4.25 -19.74 -13.45
C GLY A 227 4.75 -19.38 -14.84
N GLY A 228 3.83 -18.89 -15.67
CA GLY A 228 4.12 -18.39 -17.02
C GLY A 228 4.28 -16.87 -17.10
N GLY A 229 4.46 -16.37 -18.32
CA GLY A 229 4.49 -14.94 -18.63
C GLY A 229 5.91 -14.41 -18.90
N ASN A 230 5.98 -13.23 -19.52
CA ASN A 230 7.24 -12.62 -19.94
C ASN A 230 8.02 -12.10 -18.71
N PRO A 231 9.31 -12.49 -18.52
CA PRO A 231 10.16 -11.99 -17.44
C PRO A 231 10.27 -10.46 -17.38
N THR A 232 10.36 -9.80 -18.54
CA THR A 232 10.46 -8.32 -18.64
C THR A 232 9.21 -7.59 -18.10
N SER A 233 8.10 -8.30 -17.97
CA SER A 233 6.86 -7.73 -17.45
C SER A 233 6.70 -7.92 -15.93
N LEU A 234 7.54 -8.76 -15.29
CA LEU A 234 7.46 -9.07 -13.86
C LEU A 234 7.66 -7.84 -12.97
N THR A 235 8.62 -6.98 -13.32
CA THR A 235 8.83 -5.69 -12.63
C THR A 235 7.55 -4.88 -12.58
N HIS A 236 6.82 -4.82 -13.69
CA HIS A 236 5.58 -4.07 -13.76
C HIS A 236 4.41 -4.74 -13.02
N VAL A 237 4.41 -6.07 -12.88
CA VAL A 237 3.46 -6.81 -12.02
C VAL A 237 3.69 -6.46 -10.55
N PHE A 238 4.94 -6.45 -10.10
CA PHE A 238 5.25 -6.09 -8.72
C PHE A 238 4.94 -4.62 -8.45
N LEU A 239 5.37 -3.72 -9.35
CA LEU A 239 5.23 -2.28 -9.18
C LEU A 239 3.76 -1.85 -9.09
N GLN A 240 2.86 -2.39 -9.92
CA GLN A 240 1.44 -2.04 -9.85
C GLN A 240 0.81 -2.37 -8.49
N ASP A 241 1.16 -3.51 -7.88
CA ASP A 241 0.59 -3.98 -6.63
C ASP A 241 1.21 -3.24 -5.44
N ALA A 242 2.53 -3.06 -5.46
CA ALA A 242 3.26 -2.32 -4.44
C ALA A 242 2.80 -0.86 -4.37
N VAL A 243 2.73 -0.17 -5.51
CA VAL A 243 2.29 1.23 -5.58
C VAL A 243 0.83 1.39 -5.13
N SER A 244 -0.05 0.47 -5.55
CA SER A 244 -1.45 0.47 -5.11
C SER A 244 -1.58 0.27 -3.60
N ALA A 245 -0.80 -0.64 -3.02
CA ALA A 245 -0.78 -0.89 -1.58
C ALA A 245 -0.28 0.33 -0.81
N VAL A 246 0.80 0.96 -1.27
CA VAL A 246 1.34 2.19 -0.66
C VAL A 246 0.31 3.32 -0.73
N GLY A 247 -0.32 3.54 -1.88
CA GLY A 247 -1.38 4.54 -2.04
C GLY A 247 -2.58 4.29 -1.12
N GLY A 248 -3.03 3.03 -1.03
CA GLY A 248 -4.10 2.62 -0.12
C GLY A 248 -3.76 2.85 1.35
N VAL A 249 -2.51 2.61 1.76
CA VAL A 249 -2.03 2.89 3.13
C VAL A 249 -1.98 4.40 3.39
N ILE A 250 -1.42 5.19 2.47
CA ILE A 250 -1.33 6.66 2.58
C ILE A 250 -2.73 7.26 2.76
N GLY A 251 -3.66 6.92 1.88
CA GLY A 251 -5.05 7.36 1.95
C GLY A 251 -5.77 6.84 3.20
N ALA A 252 -5.41 5.64 3.69
CA ALA A 252 -6.01 5.10 4.90
C ALA A 252 -5.58 5.83 6.18
N MET A 253 -4.32 6.26 6.22
CA MET A 253 -3.70 6.91 7.37
C MET A 253 -3.85 8.43 7.39
N HIS A 254 -4.36 9.02 6.31
CA HIS A 254 -4.50 10.48 6.10
C HIS A 254 -3.17 11.22 6.23
N ILE A 255 -2.13 10.68 5.61
CA ILE A 255 -0.78 11.24 5.63
C ILE A 255 -0.50 11.95 4.28
N PRO A 256 0.06 13.17 4.25
CA PRO A 256 0.73 13.91 5.32
C PRO A 256 -0.15 14.91 6.09
N GLU A 257 -1.41 15.12 5.72
CA GLU A 257 -2.29 16.11 6.35
C GLU A 257 -2.50 15.86 7.85
N LYS A 258 -2.46 14.60 8.30
CA LYS A 258 -2.46 14.25 9.72
C LYS A 258 -1.23 14.79 10.46
N TRP A 259 -0.10 14.93 9.78
CA TRP A 259 1.14 15.47 10.35
C TRP A 259 1.18 17.00 10.28
N PHE A 260 0.57 17.59 9.26
CA PHE A 260 0.52 19.03 9.02
C PHE A 260 -0.90 19.52 8.72
N PRO A 261 -1.82 19.51 9.71
CA PRO A 261 -3.22 19.90 9.48
C PRO A 261 -3.33 21.33 8.95
N GLY A 262 -4.19 21.56 7.94
CA GLY A 262 -4.39 22.88 7.33
C GLY A 262 -3.32 23.33 6.32
N SER A 263 -2.13 22.71 6.33
CA SER A 263 -1.01 23.15 5.47
C SER A 263 -1.03 22.56 4.06
N VAL A 264 -1.72 21.43 3.89
CA VAL A 264 -1.77 20.63 2.65
C VAL A 264 -3.21 20.41 2.17
N ASP A 265 -4.11 21.35 2.48
CA ASP A 265 -5.54 21.21 2.22
C ASP A 265 -5.87 21.08 0.73
N ILE A 266 -5.14 21.81 -0.12
CA ILE A 266 -5.36 21.86 -1.58
C ILE A 266 -4.42 20.90 -2.33
N TYR A 267 -3.18 20.78 -1.87
CA TYR A 267 -2.12 20.04 -2.57
C TYR A 267 -1.44 19.07 -1.63
N LEU A 268 -1.09 17.89 -2.15
CA LEU A 268 -0.31 16.87 -1.45
C LEU A 268 -0.97 16.29 -0.19
N ASN A 269 -2.29 16.43 -0.03
CA ASN A 269 -3.01 15.60 0.94
C ASN A 269 -2.98 14.12 0.50
N SER A 270 -3.27 13.23 1.43
CA SER A 270 -3.21 11.77 1.24
C SER A 270 -4.07 11.30 0.07
N HIS A 271 -5.21 11.94 -0.18
CA HIS A 271 -6.12 11.58 -1.25
C HIS A 271 -5.55 11.97 -2.60
N ASN A 272 -4.95 13.16 -2.73
CA ASN A 272 -4.22 13.57 -3.92
C ASN A 272 -3.08 12.58 -4.24
N ILE A 273 -2.29 12.24 -3.22
CA ILE A 273 -1.16 11.31 -3.38
C ILE A 273 -1.67 9.93 -3.80
N MET A 274 -2.72 9.43 -3.16
CA MET A 274 -3.35 8.16 -3.52
C MET A 274 -3.78 8.16 -4.99
N HIS A 275 -4.45 9.22 -5.48
CA HIS A 275 -4.84 9.36 -6.90
C HIS A 275 -3.63 9.26 -7.84
N VAL A 276 -2.55 10.01 -7.57
CA VAL A 276 -1.33 9.96 -8.37
C VAL A 276 -0.73 8.55 -8.38
N LEU A 277 -0.70 7.87 -7.23
CA LEU A 277 -0.17 6.51 -7.14
C LEU A 277 -1.05 5.50 -7.89
N VAL A 278 -2.37 5.67 -7.90
CA VAL A 278 -3.25 4.84 -8.73
C VAL A 278 -2.92 5.03 -10.22
N VAL A 279 -2.66 6.26 -10.68
CA VAL A 279 -2.20 6.54 -12.07
C VAL A 279 -0.92 5.80 -12.41
N VAL A 280 0.08 5.83 -11.51
CA VAL A 280 1.33 5.08 -11.67
C VAL A 280 1.08 3.57 -11.69
N ALA A 281 0.18 3.06 -10.84
CA ALA A 281 -0.14 1.63 -10.78
C ALA A 281 -0.80 1.13 -12.07
N VAL A 282 -1.78 1.86 -12.61
CA VAL A 282 -2.45 1.52 -13.88
C VAL A 282 -1.50 1.71 -15.07
N TYR A 283 -0.62 2.71 -15.04
CA TYR A 283 0.44 2.82 -16.05
C TYR A 283 1.37 1.59 -16.03
N SER A 284 1.76 1.12 -14.84
CA SER A 284 2.54 -0.11 -14.70
C SER A 284 1.75 -1.33 -15.19
N MET A 285 0.45 -1.43 -14.88
CA MET A 285 -0.44 -2.47 -15.44
C MET A 285 -0.44 -2.44 -16.98
N HIS A 286 -0.47 -1.24 -17.58
CA HIS A 286 -0.41 -1.05 -19.03
C HIS A 286 0.93 -1.48 -19.62
N GLN A 287 2.06 -1.09 -19.02
CA GLN A 287 3.40 -1.52 -19.46
C GLN A 287 3.58 -3.04 -19.32
N MET A 288 3.06 -3.64 -18.24
CA MET A 288 3.02 -5.10 -18.09
C MET A 288 2.33 -5.74 -19.29
N HIS A 289 1.16 -5.24 -19.67
CA HIS A 289 0.36 -5.81 -20.75
C HIS A 289 1.08 -5.71 -22.10
N LEU A 290 1.66 -4.55 -22.40
CA LEU A 290 2.44 -4.36 -23.62
C LEU A 290 3.67 -5.28 -23.67
N ASN A 291 4.41 -5.40 -22.58
CA ASN A 291 5.56 -6.30 -22.51
C ASN A 291 5.14 -7.77 -22.62
N GLN A 292 3.95 -8.12 -22.14
CA GLN A 292 3.41 -9.46 -22.22
C GLN A 292 2.90 -9.84 -23.62
N MET A 293 2.19 -8.93 -24.28
CA MET A 293 1.41 -9.26 -25.49
C MET A 293 2.01 -8.70 -26.78
N VAL A 294 2.78 -7.62 -26.71
CA VAL A 294 3.33 -6.91 -27.89
C VAL A 294 4.83 -7.13 -28.04
N ARG A 295 5.59 -7.02 -26.95
CA ARG A 295 7.07 -7.15 -26.97
C ARG A 295 7.57 -8.52 -26.53
N GLY A 296 6.69 -9.38 -26.05
CA GLY A 296 7.01 -10.76 -25.74
C GLY A 296 7.11 -11.56 -27.04
N ASP A 297 8.25 -12.21 -27.25
CA ASP A 297 8.42 -13.17 -28.33
C ASP A 297 7.48 -14.37 -28.06
N THR A 298 6.25 -14.27 -28.58
CA THR A 298 5.26 -15.35 -28.61
C THR A 298 5.71 -16.53 -29.49
N ARG A 299 6.93 -16.50 -30.05
CA ARG A 299 7.55 -17.56 -30.87
C ARG A 299 8.22 -18.70 -30.08
N ARG A 300 7.68 -19.05 -28.91
CA ARG A 300 7.80 -20.41 -28.35
C ARG A 300 6.41 -20.94 -28.03
N LEU A 301 5.62 -21.16 -29.06
CA LEU A 301 4.34 -21.86 -29.01
C LEU A 301 4.42 -23.02 -30.00
N PRO A 302 4.55 -24.29 -29.55
CA PRO A 302 4.04 -25.38 -30.35
C PRO A 302 2.51 -25.36 -30.25
N ALA A 303 1.88 -25.09 -31.39
CA ALA A 303 0.49 -25.40 -31.63
C ALA A 303 0.27 -26.91 -31.44
N ALA A 304 -0.69 -27.30 -30.60
CA ALA A 304 -1.15 -28.68 -30.53
C ALA A 304 -2.68 -28.71 -30.52
N SER A 305 -3.18 -29.01 -31.72
CA SER A 305 -4.49 -29.46 -32.21
C SER A 305 -5.72 -29.48 -31.29
N ILE A 306 -6.76 -28.85 -31.82
CA ILE A 306 -8.18 -29.13 -31.61
C ILE A 306 -8.49 -30.59 -32.00
N GLY A 307 -9.16 -31.34 -31.11
CA GLY A 307 -9.66 -32.69 -31.35
C GLY A 307 -10.81 -33.03 -30.38
N SER A 308 -12.03 -32.87 -30.88
CA SER A 308 -13.32 -33.46 -30.48
C SER A 308 -13.35 -34.53 -29.37
N TYR A 309 -14.25 -34.38 -28.39
CA TYR A 309 -15.15 -35.47 -27.97
C TYR A 309 -16.40 -34.93 -27.25
N GLN A 310 -17.54 -35.55 -27.55
CA GLN A 310 -18.91 -35.10 -27.27
C GLN A 310 -19.56 -36.03 -26.22
N ARG A 311 -20.35 -35.43 -25.30
CA ARG A 311 -21.59 -35.94 -24.66
C ARG A 311 -21.58 -37.29 -23.88
N ARG A 312 -22.02 -37.27 -22.59
CA ARG A 312 -23.41 -37.52 -22.09
C ARG A 312 -23.50 -38.26 -20.72
N TYR A 313 -24.62 -37.98 -20.02
CA TYR A 313 -25.29 -38.62 -18.84
C TYR A 313 -24.82 -38.18 -17.44
N SER A 314 -25.60 -37.51 -16.56
CA SER A 314 -27.01 -37.53 -16.08
C SER A 314 -27.29 -38.46 -14.90
N SER A 315 -27.84 -37.86 -13.83
CA SER A 315 -28.70 -38.38 -12.73
C SER A 315 -28.08 -39.50 -11.85
N ASP A 316 -28.21 -39.52 -10.52
CA ASP A 316 -29.48 -39.51 -9.78
C ASP A 316 -29.26 -39.57 -8.24
N LEU A 317 -30.36 -39.37 -7.47
CA LEU A 317 -30.64 -39.80 -6.08
C LEU A 317 -30.09 -39.00 -4.88
N LYS A 318 -30.77 -38.89 -3.71
CA LYS A 318 -32.18 -38.76 -3.27
C LYS A 318 -32.14 -38.48 -1.75
N LYS A 319 -33.18 -37.79 -1.26
CA LYS A 319 -33.46 -37.40 0.15
C LYS A 319 -33.58 -38.58 1.14
N LYS A 320 -33.34 -38.32 2.43
CA LYS A 320 -33.89 -39.10 3.58
C LYS A 320 -34.29 -38.19 4.76
N GLN A 321 -35.52 -38.37 5.25
CA GLN A 321 -36.03 -37.95 6.58
C GLN A 321 -36.12 -39.19 7.49
N PRO A 322 -36.07 -39.05 8.84
CA PRO A 322 -36.34 -40.15 9.76
C PRO A 322 -37.76 -40.14 10.35
N ARG A 323 -38.25 -41.36 10.65
CA ARG A 323 -39.52 -41.70 11.32
C ARG A 323 -39.41 -41.58 12.84
N VAL A 324 -40.54 -41.28 13.51
CA VAL A 324 -40.73 -41.36 14.96
C VAL A 324 -41.65 -42.54 15.28
N VAL A 325 -41.30 -43.31 16.33
CA VAL A 325 -42.09 -44.41 16.90
C VAL A 325 -42.73 -43.91 18.21
N ALA A 326 -44.03 -44.19 18.38
CA ALA A 326 -44.81 -43.86 19.56
C ALA A 326 -44.78 -45.00 20.60
N VAL A 327 -44.72 -44.65 21.89
CA VAL A 327 -45.01 -45.55 23.01
C VAL A 327 -46.07 -44.88 23.90
N LYS A 328 -47.12 -45.64 24.25
CA LYS A 328 -48.24 -45.23 25.10
C LYS A 328 -47.94 -45.53 26.57
N SER A 329 -48.03 -44.52 27.44
CA SER A 329 -48.75 -44.58 28.72
C SER A 329 -49.08 -43.14 29.17
N VAL A 330 -50.33 -42.92 29.61
CA VAL A 330 -50.99 -41.59 29.57
C VAL A 330 -50.89 -40.79 30.88
N GLU A 331 -50.31 -41.31 31.97
CA GLU A 331 -50.24 -40.54 33.24
C GLU A 331 -48.81 -40.24 33.74
N GLY A 332 -47.77 -40.87 33.18
CA GLY A 332 -46.36 -40.55 33.49
C GLY A 332 -45.72 -39.52 32.55
N SER A 333 -46.29 -39.34 31.35
CA SER A 333 -45.71 -38.54 30.27
C SER A 333 -45.94 -37.04 30.45
N GLU A 334 -47.11 -36.62 30.94
CA GLU A 334 -47.38 -35.21 31.26
C GLU A 334 -46.53 -34.72 32.45
N LEU A 335 -46.39 -35.53 33.50
CA LEU A 335 -45.59 -35.14 34.66
C LEU A 335 -44.11 -35.01 34.30
N LEU A 336 -43.59 -35.95 33.49
CA LEU A 336 -42.21 -35.92 33.00
C LEU A 336 -41.99 -34.74 32.05
N GLN A 337 -42.94 -34.43 31.15
CA GLN A 337 -42.85 -33.25 30.28
C GLN A 337 -42.87 -31.96 31.09
N ASN A 338 -43.72 -31.84 32.11
CA ASN A 338 -43.79 -30.66 32.97
C ASN A 338 -42.50 -30.47 33.78
N VAL A 339 -41.92 -31.54 34.33
CA VAL A 339 -40.64 -31.48 35.06
C VAL A 339 -39.48 -31.15 34.12
N LEU A 340 -39.43 -31.76 32.93
CA LEU A 340 -38.42 -31.46 31.92
C LEU A 340 -38.52 -30.02 31.43
N GLN A 341 -39.74 -29.51 31.23
CA GLN A 341 -39.98 -28.14 30.80
C GLN A 341 -39.58 -27.13 31.88
N LYS A 342 -39.90 -27.42 33.15
CA LYS A 342 -39.51 -26.58 34.30
C LYS A 342 -37.99 -26.60 34.53
N ASN A 343 -37.34 -27.77 34.43
CA ASN A 343 -35.88 -27.87 34.53
C ASN A 343 -35.17 -27.20 33.35
N LYS A 344 -35.74 -27.26 32.14
CA LYS A 344 -35.21 -26.57 30.97
C LYS A 344 -35.30 -25.05 31.12
N GLN A 345 -36.41 -24.54 31.68
CA GLN A 345 -36.55 -23.13 32.02
C GLN A 345 -35.53 -22.69 33.08
N LEU A 346 -35.38 -23.45 34.16
CA LEU A 346 -34.39 -23.18 35.21
C LEU A 346 -32.95 -23.21 34.69
N LEU A 347 -32.62 -24.14 33.79
CA LEU A 347 -31.30 -24.21 33.15
C LEU A 347 -31.07 -23.03 32.19
N GLN A 348 -32.10 -22.62 31.45
CA GLN A 348 -32.03 -21.43 30.60
C GLN A 348 -31.80 -20.17 31.44
N GLU A 349 -32.54 -20.00 32.53
CA GLU A 349 -32.40 -18.85 33.42
C GLU A 349 -31.02 -18.79 34.08
N LYS A 350 -30.53 -19.92 34.63
CA LYS A 350 -29.17 -20.01 35.19
C LYS A 350 -28.08 -19.75 34.16
N ARG A 351 -28.25 -20.27 32.94
CA ARG A 351 -27.32 -20.01 31.83
C ARG A 351 -27.30 -18.53 31.48
N ASP A 352 -28.46 -17.89 31.39
CA ASP A 352 -28.57 -16.50 30.97
C ASP A 352 -27.98 -15.55 32.04
N VAL A 353 -28.11 -15.89 33.33
CA VAL A 353 -27.40 -15.19 34.44
C VAL A 353 -25.89 -15.39 34.35
N LEU A 354 -25.41 -16.61 34.16
CA LEU A 354 -23.97 -16.90 34.05
C LEU A 354 -23.34 -16.21 32.83
N VAL A 355 -24.02 -16.23 31.69
CA VAL A 355 -23.57 -15.55 30.46
C VAL A 355 -23.51 -14.03 30.68
N ARG A 356 -24.47 -13.46 31.42
CA ARG A 356 -24.46 -12.04 31.78
C ARG A 356 -23.27 -11.69 32.67
N ASP A 357 -22.99 -12.47 33.72
CA ASP A 357 -21.87 -12.23 34.64
C ASP A 357 -20.51 -12.39 33.93
N ILE A 358 -20.36 -13.39 33.05
CA ILE A 358 -19.16 -13.55 32.22
C ILE A 358 -18.97 -12.35 31.29
N ARG A 359 -20.05 -11.87 30.68
CA ARG A 359 -20.00 -10.71 29.77
C ARG A 359 -19.61 -9.45 30.52
N GLU A 360 -20.21 -9.20 31.68
CA GLU A 360 -19.92 -8.02 32.50
C GLU A 360 -18.49 -8.04 33.04
N ARG A 361 -17.97 -9.19 33.48
CA ARG A 361 -16.55 -9.32 33.87
C ARG A 361 -15.62 -9.12 32.68
N LYS A 362 -15.94 -9.68 31.52
CA LYS A 362 -15.16 -9.50 30.30
C LYS A 362 -15.12 -8.03 29.89
N ASP A 363 -16.25 -7.33 29.98
CA ASP A 363 -16.35 -5.92 29.64
C ASP A 363 -15.57 -5.05 30.65
N LYS A 364 -15.68 -5.30 31.96
CA LYS A 364 -14.87 -4.62 32.99
C LYS A 364 -13.36 -4.87 32.88
N VAL A 365 -12.97 -6.08 32.46
CA VAL A 365 -11.55 -6.41 32.20
C VAL A 365 -11.09 -5.70 30.93
N LYS A 366 -11.92 -5.71 29.88
CA LYS A 366 -11.63 -5.03 28.63
C LYS A 366 -11.47 -3.52 28.82
N GLU A 367 -12.37 -2.88 29.58
CA GLU A 367 -12.34 -1.46 29.89
C GLU A 367 -11.07 -1.09 30.66
N ARG A 368 -10.71 -1.85 31.73
CA ARG A 368 -9.44 -1.67 32.45
C ARG A 368 -8.21 -1.91 31.60
N VAL A 369 -8.26 -2.84 30.64
CA VAL A 369 -7.15 -3.09 29.71
C VAL A 369 -7.05 -1.96 28.68
N GLU A 370 -8.18 -1.44 28.18
CA GLU A 370 -8.22 -0.32 27.23
C GLU A 370 -7.78 1.00 27.86
N GLU A 371 -8.02 1.20 29.15
CA GLU A 371 -7.59 2.39 29.92
C GLU A 371 -6.06 2.43 30.17
N VAL A 372 -5.39 1.26 30.20
CA VAL A 372 -3.94 1.13 30.47
C VAL A 372 -3.09 1.13 29.18
N ILE A 373 -3.68 0.79 28.03
CA ILE A 373 -2.95 0.78 26.75
C ILE A 373 -2.96 2.20 26.17
N GLU A 374 -1.94 3.00 26.48
CA GLU A 374 -1.61 4.18 25.67
C GLU A 374 -1.42 3.73 24.21
N ARG A 375 -2.36 4.07 23.33
CA ARG A 375 -2.26 3.77 21.89
C ARG A 375 -1.22 4.67 21.27
N GLU A 376 0.00 4.16 21.17
CA GLU A 376 1.08 4.83 20.46
C GLU A 376 0.73 5.02 18.98
N ASN A 377 1.10 6.17 18.41
CA ASN A 377 0.90 6.41 16.97
C ASN A 377 1.91 5.59 16.17
N VAL A 378 1.48 4.40 15.73
CA VAL A 378 2.30 3.46 14.98
C VAL A 378 2.56 3.94 13.54
N ALA A 379 1.76 4.86 13.02
CA ALA A 379 1.88 5.38 11.66
C ALA A 379 2.61 6.73 11.65
N THR A 380 3.93 6.64 11.67
CA THR A 380 4.86 7.76 11.54
C THR A 380 5.61 7.65 10.21
N VAL A 381 6.16 8.78 9.72
CA VAL A 381 6.99 8.80 8.49
C VAL A 381 8.13 7.77 8.58
N PRO A 382 8.90 7.75 9.68
CA PRO A 382 10.01 6.81 9.84
C PRO A 382 9.58 5.34 9.69
N ASN A 383 8.49 4.95 10.35
CA ASN A 383 8.03 3.56 10.31
C ASN A 383 7.62 3.12 8.90
N LEU A 384 6.97 4.00 8.13
CA LEU A 384 6.57 3.70 6.76
C LEU A 384 7.79 3.54 5.84
N LEU A 385 8.80 4.39 5.99
CA LEU A 385 10.06 4.29 5.25
C LEU A 385 10.78 2.98 5.57
N CYS A 386 10.85 2.58 6.83
CA CYS A 386 11.44 1.30 7.25
C CYS A 386 10.70 0.08 6.73
N ILE A 387 9.37 0.07 6.78
CA ILE A 387 8.56 -1.01 6.19
C ILE A 387 8.78 -1.07 4.67
N GLY A 388 8.82 0.09 4.01
CA GLY A 388 9.14 0.19 2.59
C GLY A 388 10.50 -0.43 2.26
N ARG A 389 11.54 -0.15 3.06
CA ARG A 389 12.87 -0.76 2.92
C ARG A 389 12.84 -2.27 3.09
N ILE A 390 12.15 -2.80 4.11
CA ILE A 390 12.00 -4.25 4.33
C ILE A 390 11.40 -4.93 3.10
N VAL A 391 10.34 -4.35 2.53
CA VAL A 391 9.64 -4.92 1.35
C VAL A 391 10.48 -4.77 0.08
N ALA A 392 11.19 -3.66 -0.08
CA ALA A 392 12.02 -3.39 -1.26
C ALA A 392 13.32 -4.23 -1.28
N SER A 393 13.84 -4.64 -0.12
CA SER A 393 15.13 -5.32 0.00
C SER A 393 15.22 -6.68 -0.73
N PRO A 394 14.23 -7.59 -0.66
CA PRO A 394 14.22 -8.80 -1.48
C PRO A 394 14.16 -8.52 -2.99
N TYR A 395 13.42 -7.48 -3.39
CA TYR A 395 13.35 -7.07 -4.79
C TYR A 395 14.68 -6.52 -5.28
N LEU A 396 15.38 -5.73 -4.45
CA LEU A 396 16.75 -5.29 -4.73
C LEU A 396 17.70 -6.47 -4.92
N GLY A 397 17.62 -7.49 -4.06
CA GLY A 397 18.37 -8.74 -4.23
C GLY A 397 18.05 -9.42 -5.56
N TYR A 398 16.78 -9.47 -5.97
CA TYR A 398 16.38 -10.02 -7.26
C TYR A 398 16.98 -9.24 -8.46
N VAL A 399 16.97 -7.90 -8.42
CA VAL A 399 17.56 -7.04 -9.47
C VAL A 399 19.05 -7.31 -9.63
N ILE A 400 19.78 -7.53 -8.53
CA ILE A 400 21.20 -7.92 -8.55
C ILE A 400 21.39 -9.25 -9.28
N VAL A 401 20.55 -10.24 -8.98
CA VAL A 401 20.62 -11.57 -9.63
C VAL A 401 20.31 -11.50 -11.12
N GLN A 402 19.48 -10.55 -11.56
CA GLN A 402 19.22 -10.31 -12.98
C GLN A 402 20.38 -9.60 -13.71
N GLY A 403 21.42 -9.15 -12.99
CA GLY A 403 22.56 -8.43 -13.57
C GLY A 403 22.29 -6.95 -13.86
N GLU A 404 21.16 -6.40 -13.41
CA GLU A 404 20.78 -5.00 -13.62
C GLU A 404 21.44 -4.07 -12.58
N PHE A 405 22.78 -4.06 -12.56
CA PHE A 405 23.58 -3.42 -11.50
C PHE A 405 23.34 -1.90 -11.37
N ARG A 406 23.05 -1.22 -12.48
CA ARG A 406 22.76 0.24 -12.47
C ARG A 406 21.49 0.55 -11.67
N LEU A 407 20.44 -0.25 -11.87
CA LEU A 407 19.19 -0.11 -11.14
C LEU A 407 19.39 -0.50 -9.67
N ALA A 408 20.11 -1.59 -9.41
CA ALA A 408 20.43 -2.01 -8.05
C ALA A 408 21.21 -0.94 -7.26
N MET A 409 22.20 -0.30 -7.89
CA MET A 409 22.94 0.80 -7.29
C MET A 409 22.03 2.00 -6.98
N GLY A 410 21.17 2.39 -7.91
CA GLY A 410 20.19 3.47 -7.69
C GLY A 410 19.25 3.16 -6.52
N MET A 411 18.75 1.93 -6.43
CA MET A 411 17.91 1.48 -5.32
C MET A 411 18.65 1.45 -3.98
N LEU A 412 19.92 1.04 -3.96
CA LEU A 412 20.76 1.07 -2.75
C LEU A 412 20.95 2.51 -2.25
N ILE A 413 21.21 3.45 -3.15
CA ILE A 413 21.33 4.88 -2.80
C ILE A 413 20.03 5.40 -2.21
N VAL A 414 18.89 5.11 -2.85
CA VAL A 414 17.57 5.52 -2.32
C VAL A 414 17.32 4.91 -0.94
N ALA A 415 17.65 3.64 -0.73
CA ALA A 415 17.51 2.99 0.57
C ALA A 415 18.40 3.62 1.66
N GLY A 416 19.62 4.03 1.34
CA GLY A 416 20.49 4.75 2.26
C GLY A 416 20.01 6.18 2.57
N LEU A 417 19.43 6.88 1.58
CA LEU A 417 18.85 8.21 1.79
C LEU A 417 17.59 8.15 2.65
N THR A 418 16.75 7.12 2.49
CA THR A 418 15.55 6.96 3.31
C THR A 418 15.87 6.62 4.76
N ASP A 419 16.92 5.83 5.01
CA ASP A 419 17.48 5.60 6.36
C ASP A 419 17.97 6.89 7.03
N LEU A 420 18.64 7.75 6.27
CA LEU A 420 19.09 9.03 6.82
C LEU A 420 17.88 9.92 7.13
N ALA A 421 16.89 9.93 6.24
CA ALA A 421 15.68 10.73 6.38
C ALA A 421 14.83 10.30 7.58
N ASP A 422 14.60 9.00 7.79
CA ASP A 422 13.80 8.52 8.91
C ASP A 422 14.42 8.86 10.27
N GLY A 423 15.73 8.68 10.42
CA GLY A 423 16.46 9.05 11.62
C GLY A 423 16.53 10.56 11.85
N LEU A 424 16.59 11.37 10.79
CA LEU A 424 16.51 12.83 10.90
C LEU A 424 15.11 13.28 11.32
N ILE A 425 14.07 12.71 10.73
CA ILE A 425 12.67 13.05 11.02
C ILE A 425 12.33 12.70 12.47
N ALA A 426 12.70 11.50 12.93
CA ALA A 426 12.47 11.07 14.31
C ALA A 426 13.19 11.95 15.35
N ARG A 427 14.34 12.54 15.01
CA ARG A 427 15.12 13.42 15.90
C ARG A 427 14.60 14.86 15.95
N HIS A 428 14.13 15.40 14.84
CA HIS A 428 13.68 16.79 14.75
C HIS A 428 12.19 16.97 15.09
N TRP A 429 11.36 15.94 14.87
CA TRP A 429 9.93 15.98 15.17
C TRP A 429 9.56 14.92 16.22
N PRO A 430 9.46 15.28 17.51
CA PRO A 430 9.10 14.34 18.58
C PRO A 430 7.75 13.64 18.38
N SER A 431 6.81 14.26 17.65
CA SER A 431 5.51 13.66 17.29
C SER A 431 5.61 12.51 16.28
N GLN A 432 6.76 12.35 15.62
CA GLN A 432 7.07 11.27 14.67
C GLN A 432 7.98 10.18 15.25
N ALA A 433 8.51 10.40 16.45
CA ALA A 433 9.26 9.37 17.16
C ALA A 433 8.28 8.29 17.67
N SER A 434 8.57 7.02 17.39
CA SER A 434 7.78 5.89 17.89
C SER A 434 8.68 4.75 18.37
N ARG A 435 8.22 4.01 19.38
CA ARG A 435 8.86 2.82 19.93
C ARG A 435 8.87 1.69 18.89
N LEU A 436 7.83 1.58 18.05
CA LEU A 436 7.86 0.62 16.95
C LEU A 436 9.00 0.93 15.96
N GLY A 437 9.20 2.20 15.60
CA GLY A 437 10.31 2.63 14.74
C GLY A 437 11.66 2.22 15.29
N SER A 438 11.89 2.44 16.59
CA SER A 438 13.14 2.03 17.26
C SER A 438 13.45 0.53 17.18
N PHE A 439 12.44 -0.30 16.90
CA PHE A 439 12.59 -1.73 16.66
C PHE A 439 12.65 -2.08 15.16
N LEU A 440 11.89 -1.36 14.32
CA LEU A 440 11.84 -1.59 12.88
C LEU A 440 13.12 -1.16 12.16
N ASP A 441 13.77 -0.05 12.55
CA ASP A 441 14.98 0.44 11.85
C ASP A 441 16.11 -0.61 11.85
N PRO A 442 16.50 -1.19 13.02
CA PRO A 442 17.52 -2.22 13.04
C PRO A 442 17.13 -3.48 12.26
N MET A 443 15.84 -3.80 12.15
CA MET A 443 15.37 -4.93 11.34
C MET A 443 15.49 -4.62 9.85
N ALA A 444 15.07 -3.43 9.42
CA ALA A 444 15.15 -3.01 8.03
C ALA A 444 16.58 -3.05 7.50
N ASP A 445 17.54 -2.58 8.29
CA ASP A 445 18.96 -2.59 7.94
C ASP A 445 19.50 -4.00 7.76
N LYS A 446 19.13 -4.93 8.65
CA LYS A 446 19.57 -6.34 8.57
C LYS A 446 18.97 -7.05 7.38
N VAL A 447 17.70 -6.80 7.08
CA VAL A 447 17.04 -7.36 5.90
C VAL A 447 17.67 -6.80 4.62
N LEU A 448 17.96 -5.50 4.56
CA LEU A 448 18.61 -4.86 3.41
C LEU A 448 20.01 -5.44 3.17
N VAL A 449 20.89 -5.35 4.16
CA VAL A 449 22.27 -5.84 4.03
C VAL A 449 22.30 -7.34 3.77
N GLY A 450 21.47 -8.12 4.46
CA GLY A 450 21.34 -9.57 4.25
C GLY A 450 20.93 -9.92 2.82
N SER A 451 19.92 -9.24 2.28
CA SER A 451 19.46 -9.46 0.89
C SER A 451 20.55 -9.16 -0.12
N LEU A 452 21.31 -8.07 0.10
CA LEU A 452 22.40 -7.65 -0.79
C LEU A 452 23.55 -8.66 -0.79
N VAL A 453 24.08 -9.05 0.38
CA VAL A 453 25.25 -9.96 0.45
C VAL A 453 24.91 -11.35 -0.06
N ILE A 454 23.69 -11.85 0.20
CA ILE A 454 23.24 -13.15 -0.32
C ILE A 454 23.13 -13.09 -1.85
N ALA A 455 22.49 -12.04 -2.40
CA ALA A 455 22.33 -11.90 -3.84
C ALA A 455 23.67 -11.75 -4.57
N MET A 456 24.59 -10.94 -4.05
CA MET A 456 25.92 -10.76 -4.65
C MET A 456 26.78 -12.02 -4.55
N SER A 457 26.71 -12.78 -3.46
CA SER A 457 27.39 -14.07 -3.39
C SER A 457 26.79 -15.14 -4.30
N TYR A 458 25.49 -15.09 -4.55
CA TYR A 458 24.84 -16.03 -5.46
C TYR A 458 25.32 -15.88 -6.92
N ILE A 459 25.72 -14.68 -7.32
CA ILE A 459 26.28 -14.37 -8.65
C ILE A 459 27.81 -14.32 -8.65
N ASP A 460 28.47 -14.87 -7.62
CA ASP A 460 29.93 -14.90 -7.46
C ASP A 460 30.63 -13.52 -7.41
N LEU A 461 29.88 -12.45 -7.13
CA LEU A 461 30.44 -11.08 -7.03
C LEU A 461 31.04 -10.77 -5.66
N LEU A 462 30.57 -11.44 -4.60
CA LEU A 462 31.07 -11.32 -3.23
C LEU A 462 31.48 -12.71 -2.71
N PRO A 463 32.70 -12.90 -2.18
CA PRO A 463 33.16 -14.23 -1.80
C PRO A 463 32.34 -14.81 -0.64
N LEU A 464 31.99 -16.09 -0.77
CA LEU A 464 31.08 -16.78 0.16
C LEU A 464 31.54 -16.73 1.62
N TRP A 465 32.86 -16.79 1.88
CA TRP A 465 33.41 -16.72 3.23
C TRP A 465 33.07 -15.39 3.93
N LEU A 466 33.09 -14.27 3.20
CA LEU A 466 32.81 -12.95 3.76
C LEU A 466 31.32 -12.80 4.07
N THR A 467 30.46 -13.28 3.16
CA THR A 467 29.02 -13.33 3.36
C THR A 467 28.65 -14.19 4.57
N ALA A 468 29.26 -15.36 4.71
CA ALA A 468 29.06 -16.22 5.87
C ALA A 468 29.45 -15.51 7.17
N MET A 469 30.59 -14.81 7.20
CA MET A 469 31.03 -14.03 8.37
C MET A 469 30.05 -12.91 8.73
N ILE A 470 29.58 -12.14 7.75
CA ILE A 470 28.62 -11.05 7.94
C ILE A 470 27.30 -11.58 8.52
N LEU A 471 26.73 -12.61 7.88
CA LEU A 471 25.45 -13.18 8.31
C LEU A 471 25.56 -13.84 9.69
N PHE A 472 26.64 -14.59 9.94
CA PHE A 472 26.87 -15.22 11.23
C PHE A 472 26.97 -14.18 12.35
N ARG A 473 27.74 -13.11 12.16
CA ARG A 473 27.87 -12.01 13.13
C ARG A 473 26.52 -11.36 13.40
N ASP A 474 25.73 -11.12 12.37
CA ASP A 474 24.43 -10.45 12.51
C ASP A 474 23.40 -11.34 13.23
N VAL A 475 23.34 -12.64 12.90
CA VAL A 475 22.51 -13.63 13.62
C VAL A 475 22.96 -13.75 15.07
N PHE A 476 24.27 -13.78 15.32
CA PHE A 476 24.82 -13.86 16.68
C PHE A 476 24.44 -12.63 17.52
N LEU A 477 24.54 -11.41 16.97
CA LEU A 477 24.14 -10.19 17.68
C LEU A 477 22.64 -10.13 17.95
N ILE A 478 21.80 -10.57 17.00
CA ILE A 478 20.35 -10.67 17.19
C ILE A 478 20.03 -11.67 18.32
N GLY A 479 20.65 -12.87 18.27
CA GLY A 479 20.51 -13.90 19.30
C GLY A 479 20.95 -13.43 20.68
N ALA A 480 22.10 -12.76 20.77
CA ALA A 480 22.61 -12.16 22.00
C ALA A 480 21.63 -11.10 22.55
N GLY A 481 21.07 -10.25 21.69
CA GLY A 481 20.03 -9.29 22.06
C GLY A 481 18.79 -9.96 22.65
N PHE A 482 18.32 -11.06 22.06
CA PHE A 482 17.20 -11.84 22.58
C PHE A 482 17.49 -12.47 23.95
N VAL A 483 18.68 -13.06 24.13
CA VAL A 483 19.09 -13.65 25.41
C VAL A 483 19.18 -12.58 26.51
N ILE A 484 19.80 -11.44 26.21
CA ILE A 484 19.93 -10.33 27.17
C ILE A 484 18.54 -9.80 27.55
N ARG A 485 17.64 -9.61 26.58
CA ARG A 485 16.25 -9.20 26.82
C ARG A 485 15.50 -10.21 27.68
N TYR A 486 15.72 -11.51 27.47
CA TYR A 486 15.08 -12.55 28.28
C TYR A 486 15.56 -12.51 29.74
N ILE A 487 16.86 -12.31 29.96
CA ILE A 487 17.47 -12.26 31.30
C ILE A 487 17.05 -10.99 32.05
N SER A 488 16.90 -9.85 31.36
CA SER A 488 16.55 -8.55 31.95
C SER A 488 15.07 -8.37 32.34
N LEU A 489 14.19 -9.33 32.01
CA LEU A 489 12.76 -9.25 32.34
C LEU A 489 12.47 -9.54 33.83
N PRO A 490 11.69 -8.68 34.51
CA PRO A 490 11.24 -8.95 35.88
C PRO A 490 10.26 -10.13 35.92
N GLN A 491 10.31 -10.94 36.98
CA GLN A 491 9.37 -12.04 37.17
C GLN A 491 7.93 -11.50 37.37
N PRO A 492 6.87 -12.20 36.87
CA PRO A 492 6.89 -13.44 36.08
C PRO A 492 7.24 -13.19 34.60
N ARG A 493 8.08 -14.07 34.04
CA ARG A 493 8.53 -14.04 32.64
C ARG A 493 7.47 -14.68 31.73
N THR A 494 6.59 -13.88 31.13
CA THR A 494 5.58 -14.34 30.18
C THR A 494 5.95 -13.96 28.74
N LEU A 495 5.54 -14.77 27.76
CA LEU A 495 5.78 -14.49 26.33
C LEU A 495 5.16 -13.18 25.87
N SER A 496 3.99 -12.81 26.43
CA SER A 496 3.33 -11.53 26.15
C SER A 496 4.21 -10.32 26.54
N ARG A 497 4.83 -10.36 27.73
CA ARG A 497 5.79 -9.31 28.16
C ARG A 497 7.10 -9.32 27.38
N TYR A 498 7.53 -10.48 26.91
CA TYR A 498 8.77 -10.59 26.14
C TYR A 498 8.67 -9.86 24.80
N PHE A 499 7.54 -9.98 24.11
CA PHE A 499 7.28 -9.29 22.84
C PHE A 499 6.69 -7.89 22.99
N ASP A 500 6.50 -7.41 24.23
CA ASP A 500 6.05 -6.05 24.48
C ASP A 500 7.17 -5.04 24.19
N VAL A 501 7.04 -4.32 23.07
CA VAL A 501 8.03 -3.36 22.57
C VAL A 501 8.17 -2.14 23.50
N THR A 502 7.20 -1.92 24.40
CA THR A 502 7.21 -0.78 25.32
C THR A 502 8.18 -0.92 26.50
N HIS A 503 8.64 -2.14 26.80
CA HIS A 503 9.55 -2.43 27.90
C HIS A 503 11.00 -2.62 27.43
N ALA A 504 11.70 -1.53 27.11
CA ALA A 504 13.13 -1.56 26.86
C ALA A 504 13.92 -1.74 28.17
N THR A 505 14.24 -2.99 28.53
CA THR A 505 14.89 -3.34 29.81
C THR A 505 16.43 -3.41 29.74
N ALA A 506 17.00 -3.51 28.54
CA ALA A 506 18.44 -3.54 28.32
C ALA A 506 18.80 -2.95 26.95
N GLN A 507 19.91 -2.20 26.87
CA GLN A 507 20.44 -1.68 25.61
C GLN A 507 21.89 -2.17 25.44
N LEU A 508 22.15 -2.82 24.30
CA LEU A 508 23.51 -3.15 23.87
C LEU A 508 24.19 -1.86 23.41
N ALA A 509 25.19 -1.40 24.15
CA ALA A 509 25.95 -0.22 23.77
C ALA A 509 26.97 -0.62 22.68
N PRO A 510 26.86 -0.10 21.43
CA PRO A 510 27.78 -0.48 20.38
C PRO A 510 29.18 0.07 20.67
N THR A 511 30.18 -0.80 20.65
CA THR A 511 31.60 -0.41 20.77
C THR A 511 32.05 0.40 19.56
N PHE A 512 33.08 1.23 19.70
CA PHE A 512 33.64 1.99 18.57
C PHE A 512 34.09 1.05 17.42
N VAL A 513 34.72 -0.08 17.77
CA VAL A 513 35.14 -1.11 16.81
C VAL A 513 33.94 -1.68 16.03
N SER A 514 32.80 -1.89 16.69
CA SER A 514 31.57 -2.34 16.03
C SER A 514 31.01 -1.30 15.06
N LYS A 515 31.05 0.00 15.41
CA LYS A 515 30.63 1.09 14.51
C LYS A 515 31.54 1.18 13.29
N LEU A 516 32.86 1.10 13.50
CA LEU A 516 33.83 1.09 12.41
C LEU A 516 33.60 -0.11 11.48
N ASN A 517 33.39 -1.30 12.03
CA ASN A 517 33.09 -2.49 11.22
C ASN A 517 31.83 -2.29 10.36
N THR A 518 30.73 -1.80 10.95
CA THR A 518 29.49 -1.56 10.19
C THR A 518 29.73 -0.53 9.07
N ALA A 519 30.50 0.53 9.31
CA ALA A 519 30.84 1.51 8.27
C ALA A 519 31.67 0.90 7.13
N VAL A 520 32.74 0.16 7.47
CA VAL A 520 33.58 -0.54 6.48
C VAL A 520 32.77 -1.55 5.68
N GLN A 521 31.88 -2.30 6.34
CA GLN A 521 31.00 -3.27 5.71
C GLN A 521 30.04 -2.61 4.70
N LEU A 522 29.42 -1.48 5.03
CA LEU A 522 28.54 -0.76 4.10
C LEU A 522 29.32 -0.26 2.87
N VAL A 523 30.53 0.26 3.08
CA VAL A 523 31.42 0.67 2.00
C VAL A 523 31.80 -0.53 1.13
N ALA A 524 32.13 -1.68 1.72
CA ALA A 524 32.46 -2.90 0.98
C ALA A 524 31.27 -3.41 0.15
N VAL A 525 30.06 -3.42 0.71
CA VAL A 525 28.84 -3.83 0.00
C VAL A 525 28.56 -2.89 -1.17
N ALA A 526 28.61 -1.57 -0.97
CA ALA A 526 28.39 -0.59 -2.03
C ALA A 526 29.47 -0.65 -3.11
N ALA A 527 30.75 -0.75 -2.73
CA ALA A 527 31.86 -0.86 -3.66
C ALA A 527 31.82 -2.15 -4.49
N THR A 528 31.40 -3.26 -3.87
CA THR A 528 31.24 -4.55 -4.57
C THR A 528 30.10 -4.48 -5.58
N LEU A 529 28.95 -3.93 -5.19
CA LEU A 529 27.81 -3.73 -6.10
C LEU A 529 28.16 -2.80 -7.27
N GLY A 530 29.02 -1.80 -7.05
CA GLY A 530 29.49 -0.87 -8.07
C GLY A 530 30.55 -1.44 -9.01
N ALA A 531 31.24 -2.51 -8.62
CA ALA A 531 32.37 -3.03 -9.37
C ALA A 531 32.05 -3.45 -10.82
N PRO A 532 30.90 -4.10 -11.11
CA PRO A 532 30.49 -4.39 -12.49
C PRO A 532 30.12 -3.15 -13.30
N ILE A 533 29.72 -2.05 -12.66
CA ILE A 533 29.31 -0.81 -13.34
C ILE A 533 30.54 -0.06 -13.86
N PHE A 534 31.59 -0.03 -13.05
CA PHE A 534 32.83 0.71 -13.32
C PHE A 534 33.98 -0.21 -13.78
N ASN A 535 33.71 -1.50 -14.01
CA ASN A 535 34.64 -2.51 -14.52
C ASN A 535 35.92 -2.71 -13.66
N TYR A 536 35.78 -2.80 -12.34
CA TYR A 536 36.91 -3.06 -11.43
C TYR A 536 36.75 -4.32 -10.57
N VAL A 537 35.93 -5.29 -11.00
CA VAL A 537 35.59 -6.50 -10.23
C VAL A 537 36.83 -7.24 -9.69
N ASP A 538 37.89 -7.37 -10.49
CA ASP A 538 39.12 -8.09 -10.10
C ASP A 538 40.21 -7.20 -9.50
N HIS A 539 39.89 -5.95 -9.18
CA HIS A 539 40.90 -4.98 -8.75
C HIS A 539 41.37 -5.25 -7.32
N ALA A 540 42.69 -5.22 -7.08
CA ALA A 540 43.30 -5.53 -5.78
C ALA A 540 42.74 -4.70 -4.61
N TYR A 541 42.39 -3.42 -4.85
CA TYR A 541 41.73 -2.56 -3.86
C TYR A 541 40.37 -3.10 -3.38
N LEU A 542 39.56 -3.69 -4.26
CA LEU A 542 38.27 -4.28 -3.88
C LEU A 542 38.48 -5.52 -3.01
N HIS A 543 39.43 -6.38 -3.38
CA HIS A 543 39.80 -7.55 -2.57
C HIS A 543 40.39 -7.12 -1.20
N GLY A 544 41.23 -6.09 -1.19
CA GLY A 544 41.76 -5.50 0.04
C GLY A 544 40.65 -5.00 0.96
N LEU A 545 39.60 -4.39 0.41
CA LEU A 545 38.42 -3.94 1.15
C LEU A 545 37.61 -5.12 1.72
N TRP A 546 37.51 -6.24 1.00
CA TRP A 546 36.91 -7.47 1.51
C TRP A 546 37.68 -8.04 2.71
N TYR A 547 39.00 -8.15 2.61
CA TYR A 547 39.84 -8.61 3.72
C TYR A 547 39.79 -7.66 4.92
N LEU A 548 39.79 -6.35 4.68
CA LEU A 548 39.61 -5.35 5.72
C LEU A 548 38.27 -5.53 6.44
N THR A 549 37.19 -5.76 5.69
CA THR A 549 35.85 -6.00 6.25
C THR A 549 35.82 -7.29 7.08
N GLY A 550 36.45 -8.36 6.60
CA GLY A 550 36.59 -9.60 7.35
C GLY A 550 37.36 -9.39 8.66
N PHE A 551 38.50 -8.70 8.60
CA PHE A 551 39.31 -8.37 9.77
C PHE A 551 38.55 -7.53 10.79
N THR A 552 37.87 -6.46 10.36
CA THR A 552 37.07 -5.61 11.26
C THR A 552 35.88 -6.35 11.84
N THR A 553 35.32 -7.34 11.12
CA THR A 553 34.23 -8.18 11.61
C THR A 553 34.68 -9.08 12.76
N VAL A 554 35.85 -9.72 12.61
CA VAL A 554 36.45 -10.52 13.70
C VAL A 554 36.83 -9.63 14.87
N ALA A 555 37.47 -8.48 14.61
CA ALA A 555 37.86 -7.53 15.65
C ALA A 555 36.64 -7.01 16.44
N ALA A 556 35.53 -6.73 15.76
CA ALA A 556 34.27 -6.36 16.42
C ALA A 556 33.73 -7.50 17.29
N ALA A 557 33.72 -8.75 16.78
CA ALA A 557 33.27 -9.90 17.55
C ALA A 557 34.11 -10.14 18.81
N VAL A 558 35.44 -10.05 18.71
CA VAL A 558 36.36 -10.14 19.86
C VAL A 558 36.08 -9.00 20.85
N SER A 559 35.89 -7.77 20.36
CA SER A 559 35.56 -6.62 21.21
C SER A 559 34.25 -6.81 21.99
N TYR A 560 33.26 -7.51 21.43
CA TYR A 560 32.01 -7.83 22.14
C TYR A 560 32.22 -8.87 23.26
N LEU A 561 33.18 -9.79 23.09
CA LEU A 561 33.49 -10.83 24.07
C LEU A 561 34.38 -10.31 25.22
N THR A 562 35.27 -9.36 24.95
CA THR A 562 36.25 -8.89 25.94
C THR A 562 35.77 -7.69 26.76
N ASN A 563 34.86 -6.87 26.24
CA ASN A 563 34.44 -5.64 26.90
C ASN A 563 33.24 -5.87 27.83
N LYS A 564 33.40 -5.55 29.12
CA LYS A 564 32.37 -5.72 30.16
C LYS A 564 31.26 -4.65 30.11
N ASP A 565 31.49 -3.52 29.43
CA ASP A 565 30.52 -2.42 29.30
C ASP A 565 29.53 -2.59 28.14
N THR A 566 29.49 -3.78 27.54
CA THR A 566 28.73 -4.09 26.33
C THR A 566 27.20 -4.06 26.52
N TYR A 567 26.71 -4.21 27.75
CA TYR A 567 25.28 -4.13 28.05
C TYR A 567 25.03 -3.22 29.26
N LYS A 568 24.13 -2.23 29.09
CA LYS A 568 23.60 -1.44 30.21
C LYS A 568 22.18 -1.90 30.52
N ILE A 569 21.96 -2.33 31.76
CA ILE A 569 20.62 -2.60 32.28
C ILE A 569 20.01 -1.24 32.64
N LEU A 570 18.90 -0.88 31.99
CA LEU A 570 18.19 0.36 32.25
C LEU A 570 17.40 0.21 33.56
N ARG A 571 17.95 0.72 34.67
CA ARG A 571 17.28 0.72 35.96
C ARG A 571 16.25 1.86 35.98
N LYS A 572 14.99 1.55 36.32
CA LYS A 572 13.90 2.54 36.40
C LYS A 572 14.36 3.71 37.29
N LYS A 573 14.38 4.95 36.78
CA LYS A 573 14.46 6.14 37.64
C LYS A 573 13.24 6.08 38.56
N SER A 574 13.51 5.98 39.87
CA SER A 574 12.49 6.00 40.93
C SER A 574 11.70 7.29 40.91
#